data_AF-A0A447UQH3-F1
#
_entry.id   AF-A0A447UQH3-F1
#
_cell.length_a   1.000
_cell.length_b   1.000
_cell.length_c   1.000
_cell.angle_alpha   90.00
_cell.angle_beta   90.00
_cell.angle_gamma   90.00
#
_symmetry.space_group_name_H-M   'P 1'
#
loop_
_entity.id
_entity.type
_entity.pdbx_description
1 polymer ?
#
loop_
_entity_poly.entity_id
_entity_poly.type
_entity_poly.pdbx_seq_one_letter_code
_entity_poly.pdbx_strand_id
1 'polypeptide(L)'
;MWQKTEGKAWFTGAPSRAALKVSFFGPFYGGYNVIAIDREYRHALVCGPDRDYLWILSRTPTLSEEMKQQMLAVATREGFDVSKLIWVKQPGA
;
A
#
# COMPACT_ATOMS: atom_id res chain seq x y z
N MET A 1 17.54 -0.59 -16.32
CA MET A 1 17.52 -1.95 -15.76
C MET A 1 16.63 -1.92 -14.52
N TRP A 2 15.63 -2.80 -14.40
CA TRP A 2 14.80 -2.85 -13.20
C TRP A 2 15.61 -3.44 -12.05
N GLN A 3 15.46 -2.88 -10.84
CA GLN A 3 16.07 -3.41 -9.64
C GLN A 3 15.02 -4.20 -8.86
N LYS A 4 15.42 -5.38 -8.39
CA LYS A 4 14.59 -6.26 -7.55
C LYS A 4 15.22 -6.36 -6.18
N THR A 5 14.37 -6.36 -5.17
CA THR A 5 14.77 -6.68 -3.79
C THR A 5 13.90 -7.81 -3.27
N GLU A 6 14.49 -8.75 -2.54
CA GLU A 6 13.76 -9.82 -1.86
C GLU A 6 13.60 -9.47 -0.40
N GLY A 7 12.35 -9.45 0.07
CA GLY A 7 12.00 -9.08 1.43
C GLY A 7 11.22 -10.18 2.16
N LYS A 8 11.07 -10.02 3.47
CA LYS A 8 10.28 -10.92 4.33
C LYS A 8 9.25 -10.13 5.12
N ALA A 9 8.09 -10.73 5.36
CA ALA A 9 6.96 -10.14 6.08
C ALA A 9 6.48 -11.08 7.19
N TRP A 10 6.16 -10.53 8.36
CA TRP A 10 5.59 -11.28 9.48
C TRP A 10 4.43 -10.50 10.10
N PHE A 11 3.36 -11.19 10.49
CA PHE A 11 2.31 -10.59 11.30
C PHE A 11 2.86 -10.12 12.64
N THR A 12 2.39 -8.95 13.09
CA THR A 12 2.73 -8.40 14.41
C THR A 12 1.79 -8.88 15.52
N GLY A 13 0.72 -9.58 15.15
CA GLY A 13 -0.28 -10.14 16.06
C GLY A 13 -1.11 -11.22 15.38
N ALA A 14 -2.43 -11.22 15.63
CA ALA A 14 -3.35 -12.20 15.04
C ALA A 14 -3.28 -12.20 13.49
N PRO A 15 -3.21 -13.36 12.83
CA PRO A 15 -3.13 -13.45 11.36
C PRO A 15 -4.37 -12.91 10.64
N SER A 16 -5.50 -12.77 11.34
CA SER A 16 -6.72 -12.15 10.81
C SER A 16 -6.68 -10.62 10.78
N ARG A 17 -5.68 -9.99 11.41
CA ARG A 17 -5.44 -8.55 11.37
C ARG A 17 -4.29 -8.24 10.42
N ALA A 18 -4.54 -7.44 9.39
CA ALA A 18 -3.56 -7.10 8.37
C ALA A 18 -2.53 -6.04 8.82
N ALA A 19 -1.80 -6.34 9.90
CA ALA A 19 -0.73 -5.53 10.45
C ALA A 19 0.56 -6.36 10.53
N LEU A 20 1.52 -6.01 9.69
CA LEU A 20 2.77 -6.75 9.49
C LEU A 20 3.99 -5.86 9.75
N LYS A 21 5.13 -6.51 9.95
CA LYS A 21 6.46 -5.91 9.82
C LYS A 21 7.13 -6.48 8.58
N VAL A 22 7.69 -5.62 7.74
CA VAL A 22 8.33 -5.99 6.46
C VAL A 22 9.77 -5.49 6.44
N SER A 23 10.69 -6.34 5.99
CA SER A 23 12.09 -6.00 5.75
C SER A 23 12.41 -6.18 4.27
N PHE A 24 12.77 -5.09 3.58
CA PHE A 24 13.27 -5.14 2.20
C PHE A 24 14.80 -5.24 2.16
N PHE A 25 15.50 -4.56 3.06
CA PHE A 25 16.96 -4.62 3.19
C PHE A 25 17.30 -4.85 4.66
N GLY A 26 17.80 -6.04 5.00
CA GLY A 26 18.16 -6.35 6.39
C GLY A 26 19.22 -5.38 6.94
N PRO A 27 19.22 -5.04 8.24
CA PRO A 27 18.34 -5.51 9.31
C PRO A 27 17.20 -4.53 9.66
N PHE A 28 16.61 -3.82 8.69
CA PHE A 28 15.55 -2.82 8.96
C PHE A 28 14.14 -3.34 8.67
N TYR A 29 13.22 -3.10 9.62
CA TYR A 29 11.82 -3.52 9.53
C TYR A 29 10.90 -2.29 9.63
N GLY A 30 10.06 -2.09 8.62
CA GLY A 30 9.00 -1.09 8.62
C GLY A 30 7.63 -1.74 8.89
N GLY A 31 6.70 -0.96 9.47
CA GLY A 31 5.30 -1.37 9.53
C GLY A 31 4.72 -1.52 8.12
N TYR A 32 3.79 -2.46 7.95
CA TYR A 32 3.04 -2.67 6.72
C TYR A 32 1.60 -3.00 7.11
N ASN A 33 0.71 -2.04 6.92
CA ASN A 33 -0.66 -2.10 7.43
C ASN A 33 -1.63 -1.94 6.26
N VAL A 34 -2.50 -2.93 6.03
CA VAL A 34 -3.57 -2.82 5.03
C VAL A 34 -4.74 -2.10 5.69
N ILE A 35 -4.99 -0.85 5.28
CA ILE A 35 -6.00 0.03 5.87
C ILE A 35 -7.30 0.08 5.06
N ALA A 36 -7.26 -0.35 3.80
CA ALA A 36 -8.45 -0.69 3.02
C ALA A 36 -8.15 -1.79 2.01
N ILE A 37 -9.14 -2.64 1.75
CA ILE A 37 -9.11 -3.68 0.74
C ILE A 37 -10.53 -3.99 0.28
N ASP A 38 -10.75 -4.18 -1.02
CA ASP A 38 -12.05 -4.66 -1.51
C ASP A 38 -12.24 -6.16 -1.26
N ARG A 39 -13.49 -6.63 -1.35
CA ARG A 39 -13.86 -8.02 -1.02
C ARG A 39 -13.22 -9.02 -1.97
N GLU A 40 -12.96 -8.62 -3.20
CA GLU A 40 -12.38 -9.41 -4.27
C GLU A 40 -10.84 -9.35 -4.28
N TYR A 41 -10.21 -8.64 -3.33
CA TYR A 41 -8.76 -8.48 -3.21
C TYR A 41 -8.11 -7.90 -4.49
N ARG A 42 -8.83 -6.98 -5.16
CA ARG A 42 -8.39 -6.34 -6.42
C ARG A 42 -7.58 -5.07 -6.19
N HIS A 43 -7.88 -4.33 -5.13
CA HIS A 43 -7.27 -3.06 -4.76
C HIS A 43 -7.02 -3.03 -3.26
N ALA A 44 -5.89 -2.44 -2.87
CA ALA A 44 -5.55 -2.26 -1.47
C ALA A 44 -4.91 -0.89 -1.25
N LEU A 45 -5.22 -0.31 -0.09
CA LEU A 45 -4.51 0.84 0.45
C LEU A 45 -3.65 0.35 1.61
N VAL A 46 -2.35 0.58 1.51
CA VAL A 46 -1.36 0.11 2.48
C VAL A 46 -0.57 1.29 3.01
N CYS A 47 -0.38 1.38 4.32
CA CYS A 47 0.49 2.36 4.93
C CYS A 47 1.66 1.74 5.71
N GLY A 48 2.70 2.55 5.90
CA GLY A 48 3.88 2.18 6.66
C GLY A 48 3.70 2.31 8.18
N PRO A 49 4.81 2.51 8.92
CA PRO A 49 4.77 2.74 10.38
C PRO A 49 4.23 4.13 10.76
N ASP A 50 4.25 5.09 9.83
CA ASP A 50 3.80 6.47 10.02
C ASP A 50 3.05 6.96 8.75
N ARG A 51 2.78 8.28 8.68
CA ARG A 51 2.00 8.91 7.61
C ARG A 51 2.81 9.35 6.40
N ASP A 52 4.12 9.16 6.39
CA ASP A 52 4.98 9.47 5.23
C ASP A 52 5.04 8.29 4.22
N TYR A 53 4.47 7.14 4.57
CA TYR A 53 4.46 5.94 3.75
C TYR A 53 3.04 5.47 3.42
N LEU A 54 2.67 5.58 2.14
CA LEU A 54 1.36 5.16 1.63
C LEU A 54 1.48 4.60 0.22
N TRP A 55 0.78 3.50 -0.06
CA TRP A 55 0.72 2.86 -1.37
C TRP A 55 -0.71 2.48 -1.73
N ILE A 56 -1.08 2.76 -2.98
CA ILE A 56 -2.27 2.21 -3.63
C ILE A 56 -1.79 1.05 -4.51
N LEU A 57 -2.30 -0.14 -4.24
CA LEU A 57 -1.95 -1.36 -4.97
C LEU A 57 -3.16 -1.86 -5.76
N SER A 58 -2.92 -2.36 -6.97
CA SER A 58 -3.96 -2.93 -7.83
C SER A 58 -3.47 -4.22 -8.50
N ARG A 59 -4.41 -5.14 -8.76
CA ARG A 59 -4.18 -6.34 -9.58
C ARG A 59 -4.10 -6.01 -11.08
N THR A 60 -4.55 -4.83 -11.50
CA THR A 60 -4.41 -4.31 -12.87
C THR A 60 -3.42 -3.13 -12.92
N PRO A 61 -2.77 -2.90 -14.07
CA PRO A 61 -1.82 -1.78 -14.23
C PRO A 61 -2.45 -0.40 -14.02
N THR A 62 -3.75 -0.26 -14.30
CA THR A 62 -4.51 0.98 -14.16
C THR A 62 -5.66 0.81 -13.16
N LEU A 63 -6.09 1.93 -12.58
CA LEU A 63 -7.30 2.03 -11.75
C LEU A 63 -8.34 2.86 -12.51
N SER A 64 -9.63 2.57 -12.28
CA SER A 64 -10.69 3.49 -12.68
C SER A 64 -10.62 4.77 -11.85
N GLU A 65 -11.13 5.88 -12.37
CA GLU A 65 -11.14 7.15 -11.63
C GLU A 65 -12.02 7.05 -10.37
N GLU A 66 -13.12 6.29 -10.40
CA GLU A 66 -13.98 6.08 -9.23
C GLU A 66 -13.21 5.37 -8.11
N MET A 67 -12.51 4.28 -8.43
CA MET A 67 -11.73 3.53 -7.45
C MET A 67 -10.58 4.36 -6.90
N LYS A 68 -9.93 5.15 -7.77
CA LYS A 68 -8.88 6.09 -7.36
C LYS A 68 -9.43 7.10 -6.35
N GLN A 69 -10.56 7.74 -6.61
CA GLN A 69 -11.18 8.70 -5.68
C GLN A 69 -11.58 8.03 -4.36
N GLN A 70 -12.10 6.79 -4.39
CA GLN A 70 -12.40 6.03 -3.17
C GLN A 70 -11.17 5.81 -2.30
N MET A 71 -10.03 5.40 -2.90
CA MET A 71 -8.78 5.20 -2.17
C MET A 71 -8.23 6.50 -1.58
N LEU A 72 -8.31 7.60 -2.34
CA LEU A 72 -7.91 8.93 -1.87
C LEU A 72 -8.78 9.43 -0.71
N ALA A 73 -10.09 9.17 -0.75
CA ALA A 73 -11.01 9.54 0.33
C ALA A 73 -10.69 8.77 1.62
N VAL A 74 -10.39 7.47 1.53
CA VAL A 74 -9.92 6.68 2.68
C VAL A 74 -8.61 7.23 3.21
N ALA A 75 -7.61 7.43 2.36
CA ALA A 75 -6.31 7.95 2.77
C ALA A 75 -6.43 9.31 3.48
N THR A 76 -7.25 10.22 2.94
CA THR A 76 -7.50 11.54 3.53
C THR A 76 -8.16 11.41 4.91
N ARG A 77 -9.15 10.52 5.06
CA ARG A 77 -9.81 10.26 6.35
C ARG A 77 -8.85 9.72 7.40
N GLU A 78 -7.89 8.88 7.02
CA GLU A 78 -6.86 8.36 7.94
C GLU A 78 -5.73 9.39 8.23
N GLY A 79 -5.81 10.58 7.61
CA GLY A 79 -4.94 11.73 7.86
C GLY A 79 -3.69 11.77 6.99
N PHE A 80 -3.65 11.04 5.87
CA PHE A 80 -2.54 11.12 4.91
C PHE A 80 -2.69 12.33 4.00
N ASP A 81 -1.57 12.99 3.71
CA ASP A 81 -1.50 14.02 2.68
C ASP A 81 -1.39 13.36 1.30
N VAL A 82 -2.54 13.19 0.65
CA VAL A 82 -2.63 12.54 -0.66
C VAL A 82 -1.96 13.33 -1.78
N SER A 83 -1.61 14.61 -1.57
CA SER A 83 -0.87 15.41 -2.55
C SER A 83 0.57 14.90 -2.75
N LYS A 84 1.11 14.17 -1.77
CA LYS A 84 2.44 13.55 -1.83
C LYS A 84 2.49 12.28 -2.70
N LEU A 85 1.34 11.76 -3.15
CA LEU A 85 1.30 10.55 -3.95
C LEU A 85 1.96 10.77 -5.31
N ILE A 86 2.92 9.92 -5.63
CA ILE A 86 3.52 9.82 -6.97
C ILE A 86 2.74 8.78 -7.76
N TRP A 87 2.11 9.21 -8.85
CA TRP A 87 1.43 8.30 -9.78
C TRP A 87 2.47 7.58 -10.66
N VAL A 88 2.80 6.35 -10.26
CA VAL A 88 3.80 5.52 -10.96
C VAL A 88 3.28 5.15 -12.34
N LYS A 89 4.10 5.41 -13.38
CA LYS A 89 3.78 5.02 -14.76
C LYS A 89 3.68 3.49 -14.87
N GLN A 90 2.56 3.01 -15.38
CA GLN A 90 2.30 1.59 -15.63
C GLN A 90 1.98 1.35 -17.11
N PRO A 91 2.13 0.12 -17.62
CA PRO A 91 1.70 -0.20 -18.99
C PRO A 91 0.21 0.11 -19.17
N GLY A 92 -0.13 0.94 -20.17
CA GLY A 92 -1.52 1.31 -20.47
C GLY A 92 -2.08 2.47 -19.64
N ALA A 93 -1.27 3.12 -18.80
CA ALA A 93 -1.58 4.37 -18.11
C ALA A 93 -1.13 5.60 -18.92
#